data_AF-A0A358Y4M9-F1
#
_entry.id   AF-A0A358Y4M9-F1
#
_cell.length_a   1.000
_cell.length_b   1.000
_cell.length_c   1.000
_cell.angle_alpha   90.00
_cell.angle_beta   90.00
_cell.angle_gamma   90.00
#
_symmetry.space_group_name_H-M   'P 1'
#
loop_
_entity.id
_entity.type
_entity.pdbx_description
1 polymer ?
#
loop_
_entity_poly.entity_id
_entity_poly.type
_entity_poly.pdbx_seq_one_letter_code
_entity_poly.pdbx_strand_id
1 'polypeptide(L)'
;MFENSARLNWDKKVESLAYSIFMSSEVLDIIEPNWSIEQYETIENLPVFFKKKIGFTYSLQPFLTLKISGYEQLDTKLWNSFFPKICQFNLDKLRHDLPRNWDVREMKCQKLNLDIDLNEIFEGFTINIKRISKNSNNFSIHNDISLSHYFDFLNKNNKFFNKMKPELFEKFKYLISFFHSRGLGEILAIKEENEKVLATSFFVFDKFSVIDFKGAVSSEGKKKSAMVILHIEAIKRYHGQFKVYDFHGSNSSGRGHFNRKFGAKNEIYYQYTRINYPKPIKYLIRKLWSI
;
A
#
# COMPACT_ATOMS: atom_id res chain seq x y z
N MET A 1 30.06 6.28 5.76
CA MET A 1 29.80 6.43 7.21
C MET A 1 28.58 7.30 7.49
N PHE A 2 28.50 8.53 6.95
CA PHE A 2 27.33 9.41 7.13
C PHE A 2 26.00 8.83 6.62
N GLU A 3 25.96 8.30 5.39
CA GLU A 3 24.72 7.77 4.81
C GLU A 3 24.12 6.62 5.64
N ASN A 4 24.95 5.70 6.14
CA ASN A 4 24.51 4.63 7.02
C ASN A 4 23.95 5.16 8.35
N SER A 5 24.55 6.21 8.93
CA SER A 5 24.04 6.83 10.15
C SER A 5 22.70 7.54 9.94
N ALA A 6 22.52 8.19 8.78
CA ALA A 6 21.28 8.87 8.42
C ALA A 6 20.14 7.87 8.22
N ARG A 7 20.41 6.75 7.53
CA ARG A 7 19.46 5.64 7.34
C ARG A 7 19.04 4.99 8.65
N LEU A 8 19.99 4.73 9.55
CA LEU A 8 19.68 4.19 10.88
C LEU A 8 18.80 5.14 11.70
N ASN A 9 19.07 6.44 11.66
CA ASN A 9 18.25 7.43 12.34
C ASN A 9 16.86 7.56 11.72
N TRP A 10 16.76 7.41 10.40
CA TRP A 10 15.48 7.35 9.70
C TRP A 10 14.66 6.12 10.11
N ASP A 11 15.26 4.93 10.16
CA ASP A 11 14.55 3.71 10.56
C ASP A 11 14.05 3.78 12.01
N LYS A 12 14.83 4.39 12.91
CA LYS A 12 14.36 4.71 14.28
C LYS A 12 13.13 5.62 14.28
N LYS A 13 13.04 6.59 13.36
CA LYS A 13 11.84 7.44 13.20
C LYS A 13 10.67 6.63 12.66
N VAL A 14 10.90 5.79 11.65
CA VAL A 14 9.87 4.90 11.09
C VAL A 14 9.26 4.05 12.20
N GLU A 15 10.10 3.43 13.03
CA GLU A 15 9.66 2.60 14.14
C GLU A 15 8.95 3.41 15.24
N SER A 16 9.56 4.48 15.73
CA SER A 16 9.03 5.26 16.87
C SER A 16 7.71 5.95 16.54
N LEU A 17 7.56 6.48 15.32
CA LEU A 17 6.35 7.16 14.87
C LEU A 17 5.32 6.21 14.24
N ALA A 18 5.61 4.91 14.20
CA ALA A 18 4.77 3.91 13.54
C ALA A 18 4.43 4.28 12.09
N TYR A 19 5.41 4.82 11.36
CA TYR A 19 5.29 4.96 9.92
C TYR A 19 5.22 3.59 9.28
N SER A 20 4.63 3.55 8.09
CA SER A 20 4.45 2.26 7.42
C SER A 20 5.79 1.59 7.15
N ILE A 21 5.83 0.26 7.29
CA ILE A 21 7.00 -0.57 6.95
C ILE A 21 7.57 -0.28 5.55
N PHE A 22 6.73 0.19 4.61
CA PHE A 22 7.15 0.62 3.29
C PHE A 22 8.10 1.82 3.27
N MET A 23 8.23 2.54 4.39
CA MET A 23 9.15 3.64 4.58
C MET A 23 10.48 3.22 5.23
N SER A 24 10.64 1.97 5.64
CA SER A 24 11.94 1.47 6.13
C SER A 24 13.00 1.52 5.02
N SER A 25 14.26 1.76 5.41
CA SER A 25 15.36 1.93 4.47
C SER A 25 15.56 0.72 3.55
N GLU A 26 15.52 -0.50 4.08
CA GLU A 26 15.61 -1.74 3.30
C GLU A 26 14.47 -1.88 2.28
N VAL A 27 13.23 -1.50 2.65
CA VAL A 27 12.11 -1.54 1.70
C VAL A 27 12.26 -0.45 0.65
N LEU A 28 12.70 0.76 1.02
CA LEU A 28 12.97 1.85 0.09
C LEU A 28 14.10 1.51 -0.90
N ASP A 29 15.14 0.80 -0.46
CA ASP A 29 16.20 0.27 -1.33
C ASP A 29 15.64 -0.68 -2.39
N ILE A 30 14.61 -1.45 -2.02
CA ILE A 30 13.90 -2.31 -2.96
C ILE A 30 13.04 -1.48 -3.90
N ILE A 31 12.12 -0.66 -3.39
CA ILE A 31 11.03 -0.05 -4.18
C ILE A 31 11.42 1.25 -4.88
N GLU A 32 12.49 1.90 -4.44
CA GLU A 32 13.00 3.16 -4.96
C GLU A 32 14.53 3.29 -4.80
N PRO A 33 15.36 2.46 -5.44
CA PRO A 33 16.81 2.36 -5.16
C PRO A 33 17.63 3.66 -5.22
N ASN A 34 17.12 4.69 -5.92
CA ASN A 34 17.79 6.00 -6.04
C ASN A 34 17.29 7.01 -5.00
N TRP A 35 16.54 6.56 -3.99
CA TRP A 35 16.15 7.40 -2.87
C TRP A 35 17.39 7.81 -2.06
N SER A 36 17.30 8.95 -1.40
CA SER A 36 18.33 9.43 -0.49
C SER A 36 17.70 10.00 0.77
N ILE A 37 18.55 10.31 1.75
CA ILE A 37 18.16 11.07 2.92
C ILE A 37 18.84 12.42 2.86
N GLU A 38 18.06 13.48 3.03
CA GLU A 38 18.60 14.83 3.15
C GLU A 38 18.38 15.41 4.53
N GLN A 39 19.39 16.14 5.00
CA GLN A 39 19.36 16.88 6.25
C GLN A 39 19.15 18.35 5.93
N TYR A 40 18.23 18.96 6.65
CA TYR A 40 17.99 20.40 6.60
C TYR A 40 18.25 20.96 8.01
N GLU A 41 18.65 22.23 8.10
CA GLU A 41 19.07 22.86 9.37
C GLU A 41 18.09 22.63 10.53
N THR A 42 16.79 22.56 10.24
CA THR A 42 15.72 22.37 11.23
C THR A 42 15.07 20.99 11.20
N ILE A 43 15.47 20.12 10.26
CA ILE A 43 14.86 18.82 10.06
C ILE A 43 15.93 17.76 9.83
N GLU A 44 16.04 16.85 10.79
CA GLU A 44 16.88 15.68 10.65
C GLU A 44 16.25 14.66 9.70
N ASN A 45 17.01 14.29 8.66
CA ASN A 45 16.85 13.07 7.87
C ASN A 45 15.45 12.89 7.24
N LEU A 46 15.20 13.58 6.12
CA LEU A 46 14.02 13.38 5.28
C LEU A 46 14.31 12.43 4.12
N PRO A 47 13.45 11.46 3.82
CA PRO A 47 13.57 10.66 2.61
C PRO A 47 13.27 11.53 1.39
N VAL A 48 14.03 11.32 0.32
CA VAL A 48 13.94 12.07 -0.93
C VAL A 48 13.85 11.10 -2.10
N PHE A 49 12.90 11.34 -3.01
CA PHE A 49 12.61 10.46 -4.16
C PHE A 49 12.86 11.15 -5.51
N PHE A 50 13.88 12.00 -5.57
CA PHE A 50 14.14 12.85 -6.73
C PHE A 50 14.77 12.06 -7.87
N LYS A 51 14.25 12.28 -9.07
CA LYS A 51 14.66 11.62 -10.31
C LYS A 51 14.90 12.66 -11.39
N LYS A 52 15.69 12.29 -12.40
CA LYS A 52 15.92 13.11 -13.60
C LYS A 52 15.41 12.36 -14.84
N LYS A 53 14.68 13.06 -15.72
CA LYS A 53 14.29 12.54 -17.03
C LYS A 53 14.18 13.70 -18.02
N ILE A 54 14.93 13.63 -19.13
CA ILE A 54 14.96 14.63 -20.21
C ILE A 54 15.19 16.06 -19.66
N GLY A 55 16.19 16.23 -18.79
CA GLY A 55 16.52 17.53 -18.17
C GLY A 55 15.55 18.02 -17.08
N PHE A 56 14.45 17.31 -16.81
CA PHE A 56 13.53 17.63 -15.72
C PHE A 56 13.86 16.84 -14.46
N THR A 57 13.99 17.54 -13.33
CA THR A 57 13.95 16.92 -12.00
C THR A 57 12.49 16.75 -11.57
N TYR A 58 12.15 15.56 -11.08
CA TYR A 58 10.80 15.22 -10.66
C TYR A 58 10.81 14.29 -9.44
N SER A 59 9.71 14.24 -8.68
CA SER A 59 9.56 13.36 -7.52
C SER A 59 8.22 12.64 -7.59
N LEU A 60 8.25 11.31 -7.71
CA LEU A 60 7.05 10.49 -7.63
C LEU A 60 7.10 9.63 -6.38
N GLN A 61 5.91 9.36 -5.86
CA GLN A 61 5.74 8.39 -4.79
C GLN A 61 6.40 7.04 -5.15
N PRO A 62 7.15 6.44 -4.19
CA PRO A 62 7.73 5.11 -4.36
C PRO A 62 6.67 4.07 -4.75
N PHE A 63 7.08 3.14 -5.61
CA PHE A 63 6.20 2.11 -6.16
C PHE A 63 5.51 1.29 -5.05
N LEU A 64 4.22 1.00 -5.21
CA LEU A 64 3.38 0.17 -4.32
C LEU A 64 3.08 0.72 -2.91
N THR A 65 3.64 1.86 -2.54
CA THR A 65 3.26 2.56 -1.31
C THR A 65 1.86 3.16 -1.44
N LEU A 66 1.12 3.26 -0.34
CA LEU A 66 -0.15 4.01 -0.31
C LEU A 66 0.11 5.50 -0.08
N LYS A 67 1.03 5.81 0.84
CA LYS A 67 1.43 7.13 1.30
C LYS A 67 2.91 7.15 1.68
N ILE A 68 3.50 8.34 1.72
CA ILE A 68 4.83 8.58 2.28
C ILE A 68 4.70 9.36 3.60
N SER A 69 5.73 9.28 4.44
CA SER A 69 5.74 9.86 5.79
C SER A 69 7.02 10.66 6.05
N GLY A 70 7.02 11.49 7.08
CA GLY A 70 8.19 12.28 7.51
C GLY A 70 8.14 13.77 7.13
N TYR A 71 7.16 14.17 6.32
CA TYR A 71 7.04 15.52 5.78
C TYR A 71 6.18 16.46 6.64
N GLU A 72 5.64 15.98 7.76
CA GLU A 72 4.72 16.74 8.62
C GLU A 72 5.37 17.95 9.30
N GLN A 73 6.70 17.89 9.47
CA GLN A 73 7.54 18.92 10.11
C GLN A 73 7.99 20.04 9.15
N LEU A 74 7.72 19.92 7.84
CA LEU A 74 8.09 20.94 6.87
C LEU A 74 7.20 22.19 7.05
N ASP A 75 7.78 23.37 7.23
CA ASP A 75 7.04 24.62 7.10
C ASP A 75 6.72 24.94 5.62
N THR A 76 5.90 25.97 5.37
CA THR A 76 5.49 26.35 4.01
C THR A 76 6.67 26.74 3.11
N LYS A 77 7.68 27.41 3.67
CA LYS A 77 8.82 27.93 2.93
C LYS A 77 9.68 26.76 2.46
N LEU A 78 10.05 25.89 3.39
CA LEU A 78 10.87 24.71 3.14
C LEU A 78 10.14 23.71 2.24
N TRP A 79 8.83 23.51 2.44
CA TRP A 79 8.02 22.68 1.55
C TRP A 79 8.13 23.09 0.08
N ASN A 80 8.04 24.39 -0.20
CA ASN A 80 8.03 24.90 -1.56
C ASN A 80 9.40 24.84 -2.26
N SER A 81 10.49 24.96 -1.49
CA SER A 81 11.86 24.80 -2.00
C SER A 81 12.31 23.34 -2.08
N PHE A 82 11.80 22.49 -1.19
CA PHE A 82 12.15 21.08 -1.11
C PHE A 82 11.68 20.31 -2.35
N PHE A 83 10.39 20.38 -2.68
CA PHE A 83 9.85 19.57 -3.78
C PHE A 83 10.19 20.15 -5.16
N PRO A 84 10.55 19.30 -6.14
CA PRO A 84 10.78 19.74 -7.51
C PRO A 84 9.53 20.30 -8.17
N LYS A 85 9.71 20.95 -9.31
CA LYS A 85 8.60 21.54 -10.10
C LYS A 85 7.61 20.50 -10.63
N ILE A 86 7.98 19.22 -10.67
CA ILE A 86 7.13 18.09 -11.05
C ILE A 86 7.11 17.13 -9.87
N CYS A 87 5.98 17.01 -9.18
CA CYS A 87 5.85 15.97 -8.17
C CYS A 87 4.42 15.46 -8.01
N GLN A 88 4.30 14.20 -7.58
CA GLN A 88 3.04 13.60 -7.15
C GLN A 88 3.29 12.59 -6.04
N PHE A 89 2.63 12.76 -4.91
CA PHE A 89 2.69 11.84 -3.77
C PHE A 89 1.49 11.97 -2.84
N ASN A 90 1.29 10.97 -1.99
CA ASN A 90 0.20 10.92 -1.03
C ASN A 90 0.72 11.10 0.41
N LEU A 91 0.04 11.92 1.23
CA LEU A 91 0.30 12.08 2.67
C LEU A 91 -0.99 11.94 3.50
N ASP A 92 -0.84 11.71 4.80
CA ASP A 92 -1.97 11.60 5.73
C ASP A 92 -2.66 12.92 6.05
N LYS A 93 -1.91 14.02 6.08
CA LYS A 93 -2.41 15.31 6.56
C LYS A 93 -2.65 16.26 5.41
N LEU A 94 -3.76 17.00 5.50
CA LEU A 94 -4.04 18.15 4.64
C LEU A 94 -3.20 19.35 5.07
N ARG A 95 -2.66 20.05 4.10
CA ARG A 95 -2.00 21.35 4.28
C ARG A 95 -2.85 22.46 3.69
N HIS A 96 -3.22 23.43 4.51
CA HIS A 96 -4.03 24.58 4.11
C HIS A 96 -3.19 25.78 3.64
N ASP A 97 -1.89 25.74 3.90
CA ASP A 97 -0.91 26.82 3.68
C ASP A 97 -0.21 26.73 2.31
N LEU A 98 -0.64 25.84 1.42
CA LEU A 98 0.05 25.62 0.16
C LEU A 98 -0.22 26.71 -0.88
N PRO A 99 0.79 27.11 -1.69
CA PRO A 99 0.59 28.03 -2.79
C PRO A 99 -0.31 27.44 -3.88
N ARG A 100 -0.88 28.32 -4.72
CA ARG A 100 -1.82 27.98 -5.82
C ARG A 100 -1.26 27.03 -6.91
N ASN A 101 0.03 26.73 -6.92
CA ASN A 101 0.64 25.83 -7.90
C ASN A 101 0.56 24.34 -7.49
N TRP A 102 -0.03 24.03 -6.34
CA TRP A 102 -0.36 22.68 -5.89
C TRP A 102 -1.83 22.34 -6.15
N ASP A 103 -2.06 21.15 -6.71
CA ASP A 103 -3.37 20.49 -6.76
C ASP A 103 -3.41 19.47 -5.62
N VAL A 104 -4.42 19.52 -4.77
CA VAL A 104 -4.58 18.62 -3.63
C VAL A 104 -5.92 17.93 -3.73
N ARG A 105 -5.92 16.60 -3.72
CA ARG A 105 -7.13 15.78 -3.85
C ARG A 105 -7.30 14.87 -2.66
N GLU A 106 -8.52 14.81 -2.15
CA GLU A 106 -8.93 13.82 -1.16
C GLU A 106 -8.96 12.42 -1.80
N MET A 107 -8.34 11.48 -1.13
CA MET A 107 -8.28 10.08 -1.50
C MET A 107 -8.73 9.23 -0.32
N LYS A 108 -9.15 7.98 -0.59
CA LYS A 108 -9.71 7.09 0.43
C LYS A 108 -9.08 5.71 0.37
N CYS A 109 -8.73 5.16 1.52
CA CYS A 109 -8.53 3.73 1.73
C CYS A 109 -9.54 3.22 2.77
N GLN A 110 -9.56 1.92 3.02
CA GLN A 110 -10.49 1.33 3.99
C GLN A 110 -9.72 0.52 5.00
N LYS A 111 -10.06 0.73 6.28
CA LYS A 111 -9.47 0.02 7.41
C LYS A 111 -10.56 -0.50 8.31
N LEU A 112 -10.34 -1.68 8.86
CA LEU A 112 -11.20 -2.31 9.85
C LEU A 112 -10.47 -2.32 11.19
N ASN A 113 -11.17 -1.90 12.25
CA ASN A 113 -10.65 -1.98 13.60
C ASN A 113 -10.68 -3.44 14.07
N LEU A 114 -9.54 -3.98 14.47
CA LEU A 114 -9.41 -5.30 15.09
C LEU A 114 -9.26 -5.22 16.61
N ASP A 115 -9.10 -4.01 17.19
CA ASP A 115 -8.96 -3.76 18.63
C ASP A 115 -10.34 -3.67 19.33
N ILE A 116 -11.25 -4.56 18.95
CA ILE A 116 -12.60 -4.75 19.50
C ILE A 116 -12.95 -6.25 19.51
N ASP A 117 -14.05 -6.63 20.14
CA ASP A 117 -14.47 -8.04 20.19
C ASP A 117 -14.74 -8.61 18.79
N LEU A 118 -14.39 -9.88 18.57
CA LEU A 118 -14.57 -10.53 17.26
C LEU A 118 -16.04 -10.61 16.86
N ASN A 119 -16.97 -10.74 17.82
CA ASN A 119 -18.40 -10.72 17.51
C ASN A 119 -18.83 -9.32 17.07
N GLU A 120 -18.32 -8.25 17.69
CA GLU A 120 -18.61 -6.87 17.27
C GLU A 120 -18.11 -6.61 15.83
N ILE A 121 -16.92 -7.12 15.48
CA ILE A 121 -16.42 -7.08 14.09
C ILE A 121 -17.40 -7.74 13.12
N PHE A 122 -17.89 -8.94 13.47
CA PHE A 122 -18.84 -9.67 12.63
C PHE A 122 -20.23 -9.05 12.61
N GLU A 123 -20.66 -8.36 13.65
CA GLU A 123 -21.88 -7.56 13.65
C GLU A 123 -21.79 -6.40 12.65
N GLY A 124 -20.59 -5.83 12.46
CA GLY A 124 -20.30 -4.82 11.43
C GLY A 124 -20.38 -5.34 9.98
N PHE A 125 -20.42 -6.65 9.77
CA PHE A 125 -20.53 -7.22 8.42
C PHE A 125 -21.93 -7.01 7.83
N THR A 126 -21.99 -6.78 6.51
CA THR A 126 -23.28 -6.76 5.80
C THR A 126 -23.94 -8.15 5.82
N ILE A 127 -25.27 -8.19 5.68
CA ILE A 127 -26.08 -9.42 5.70
C ILE A 127 -25.51 -10.50 4.76
N ASN A 128 -25.09 -10.10 3.55
CA ASN A 128 -24.52 -11.05 2.60
C ASN A 128 -23.19 -11.66 3.07
N ILE A 129 -22.30 -10.88 3.68
CA ILE A 129 -21.03 -11.39 4.22
C ILE A 129 -21.29 -12.29 5.44
N LYS A 130 -22.22 -11.91 6.32
CA LYS A 130 -22.68 -12.75 7.44
C LYS A 130 -23.20 -14.11 6.94
N ARG A 131 -24.00 -14.13 5.87
CA ARG A 131 -24.49 -15.37 5.25
C ARG A 131 -23.37 -16.23 4.68
N ILE A 132 -22.40 -15.62 3.98
CA ILE A 132 -21.23 -16.33 3.45
C ILE A 132 -20.39 -16.92 4.59
N SER A 133 -20.16 -16.15 5.66
CA SER A 133 -19.40 -16.60 6.83
C SER A 133 -20.01 -17.82 7.54
N LYS A 134 -21.34 -18.01 7.47
CA LYS A 134 -22.01 -19.19 8.02
C LYS A 134 -21.85 -20.42 7.13
N ASN A 135 -21.71 -20.21 5.82
CA ASN A 135 -21.60 -21.28 4.82
C ASN A 135 -20.13 -21.59 4.47
N SER A 136 -19.17 -20.86 5.02
CA SER A 136 -17.75 -20.98 4.69
C SER A 136 -17.03 -22.09 5.46
N ASN A 137 -17.73 -22.84 6.32
CA ASN A 137 -17.13 -23.95 7.11
C ASN A 137 -16.50 -25.06 6.24
N ASN A 138 -16.82 -25.10 4.94
CA ASN A 138 -16.25 -26.06 3.99
C ASN A 138 -14.95 -25.56 3.32
N PHE A 139 -14.45 -24.38 3.68
CA PHE A 139 -13.22 -23.82 3.12
C PHE A 139 -12.20 -23.61 4.22
N SER A 140 -11.04 -24.25 4.07
CA SER A 140 -9.87 -24.01 4.91
C SER A 140 -9.03 -22.87 4.34
N ILE A 141 -8.49 -22.04 5.25
CA ILE A 141 -7.43 -21.11 4.91
C ILE A 141 -6.09 -21.84 4.94
N HIS A 142 -5.30 -21.64 3.90
CA HIS A 142 -4.02 -22.29 3.70
C HIS A 142 -2.90 -21.27 3.64
N ASN A 143 -1.79 -21.55 4.31
CA ASN A 143 -0.56 -20.74 4.30
C ASN A 143 0.65 -21.50 3.74
N ASP A 144 0.42 -22.66 3.13
CA ASP A 144 1.43 -23.57 2.55
C ASP A 144 1.68 -23.32 1.05
N ILE A 145 1.25 -22.16 0.53
CA ILE A 145 1.42 -21.82 -0.88
C ILE A 145 2.83 -21.30 -1.14
N SER A 146 3.51 -21.88 -2.14
CA SER A 146 4.81 -21.39 -2.57
C SER A 146 4.72 -19.99 -3.18
N LEU A 147 5.77 -19.19 -3.02
CA LEU A 147 5.91 -17.89 -3.68
C LEU A 147 5.72 -17.97 -5.19
N SER A 148 6.27 -19.02 -5.83
CA SER A 148 6.11 -19.25 -7.27
C SER A 148 4.64 -19.39 -7.68
N HIS A 149 3.89 -20.23 -6.97
CA HIS A 149 2.47 -20.44 -7.25
C HIS A 149 1.66 -19.16 -6.99
N TYR A 150 1.97 -18.41 -5.93
CA TYR A 150 1.36 -17.10 -5.67
C TYR A 150 1.58 -16.12 -6.83
N PHE A 151 2.81 -15.97 -7.33
CA PHE A 151 3.11 -15.06 -8.43
C PHE A 151 2.43 -15.47 -9.74
N ASP A 152 2.43 -16.76 -10.06
CA ASP A 152 1.75 -17.30 -11.24
C ASP A 152 0.24 -17.04 -11.15
N PHE A 153 -0.34 -17.25 -9.97
CA PHE A 153 -1.76 -17.02 -9.73
C PHE A 153 -2.13 -15.53 -9.88
N LEU A 154 -1.30 -14.62 -9.35
CA LEU A 154 -1.48 -13.17 -9.54
C LEU A 154 -1.41 -12.77 -11.01
N ASN A 155 -0.36 -13.20 -11.71
CA ASN A 155 -0.14 -12.86 -13.12
C ASN A 155 -1.23 -13.41 -14.04
N LYS A 156 -1.88 -14.52 -13.66
CA LYS A 156 -3.01 -15.07 -14.40
C LYS A 156 -4.31 -14.32 -14.09
N ASN A 157 -4.58 -14.01 -12.82
CA ASN A 157 -5.92 -13.64 -12.35
C ASN A 157 -6.11 -12.16 -11.97
N ASN A 158 -5.06 -11.33 -11.97
CA ASN A 158 -5.15 -9.93 -11.59
C ASN A 158 -4.61 -8.99 -12.69
N LYS A 159 -5.55 -8.34 -13.39
CA LYS A 159 -5.30 -7.43 -14.53
C LYS A 159 -4.21 -6.39 -14.30
N PHE A 160 -3.96 -5.98 -13.05
CA PHE A 160 -2.86 -5.06 -12.71
C PHE A 160 -1.50 -5.68 -13.05
N PHE A 161 -1.30 -6.94 -12.69
CA PHE A 161 -0.06 -7.68 -12.96
C PHE A 161 0.04 -8.15 -14.41
N ASN A 162 -1.07 -8.58 -15.02
CA ASN A 162 -1.09 -8.98 -16.44
C ASN A 162 -0.66 -7.84 -17.39
N LYS A 163 -0.78 -6.57 -16.97
CA LYS A 163 -0.40 -5.38 -17.76
C LYS A 163 0.82 -4.66 -17.22
N MET A 164 1.44 -5.19 -16.16
CA MET A 164 2.61 -4.59 -15.55
C MET A 164 3.84 -4.82 -16.44
N LYS A 165 4.75 -3.86 -16.47
CA LYS A 165 6.05 -4.04 -17.13
C LYS A 165 6.82 -5.17 -16.42
N PRO A 166 7.52 -6.07 -17.14
CA PRO A 166 8.26 -7.17 -16.53
C PRO A 166 9.22 -6.72 -15.42
N GLU A 167 9.97 -5.63 -15.63
CA GLU A 167 10.89 -5.07 -14.64
C GLU A 167 10.20 -4.66 -13.32
N LEU A 168 8.99 -4.08 -13.40
CA LEU A 168 8.21 -3.73 -12.21
C LEU A 168 7.63 -4.97 -11.52
N PHE A 169 7.32 -6.01 -12.30
CA PHE A 169 6.83 -7.27 -11.75
C PHE A 169 7.94 -8.03 -11.02
N GLU A 170 9.16 -8.08 -11.56
CA GLU A 170 10.32 -8.65 -10.87
C GLU A 170 10.67 -7.87 -9.60
N LYS A 171 10.58 -6.53 -9.64
CA LYS A 171 10.72 -5.68 -8.46
C LYS A 171 9.67 -6.00 -7.38
N PHE A 172 8.43 -6.22 -7.80
CA PHE A 172 7.36 -6.67 -6.91
C PHE A 172 7.64 -8.06 -6.32
N LYS A 173 8.08 -9.04 -7.14
CA LYS A 173 8.46 -10.37 -6.65
C LYS A 173 9.57 -10.30 -5.61
N TYR A 174 10.59 -9.47 -5.86
CA TYR A 174 11.69 -9.28 -4.92
C TYR A 174 11.20 -8.72 -3.58
N LEU A 175 10.34 -7.70 -3.61
CA LEU A 175 9.73 -7.14 -2.40
C LEU A 175 8.92 -8.18 -1.60
N ILE A 176 8.10 -8.98 -2.29
CA ILE A 176 7.29 -10.03 -1.64
C ILE A 176 8.19 -11.11 -1.03
N SER A 177 9.21 -11.56 -1.76
CA SER A 177 10.18 -12.54 -1.27
C SER A 177 10.97 -11.99 -0.06
N PHE A 178 11.32 -10.71 -0.08
CA PHE A 178 11.93 -10.02 1.07
C PHE A 178 11.02 -10.10 2.30
N PHE A 179 9.76 -9.68 2.20
CA PHE A 179 8.84 -9.75 3.34
C PHE A 179 8.63 -11.20 3.83
N HIS A 180 8.42 -12.14 2.91
CA HIS A 180 8.19 -13.54 3.24
C HIS A 180 9.39 -14.18 3.96
N SER A 181 10.61 -14.01 3.44
CA SER A 181 11.83 -14.58 4.02
C SER A 181 12.18 -14.02 5.40
N ARG A 182 11.71 -12.80 5.72
CA ARG A 182 11.92 -12.14 7.01
C ARG A 182 10.77 -12.38 8.00
N GLY A 183 9.72 -13.11 7.61
CA GLY A 183 8.51 -13.26 8.45
C GLY A 183 7.73 -11.95 8.64
N LEU A 184 7.91 -10.98 7.74
CA LEU A 184 7.22 -9.67 7.73
C LEU A 184 5.94 -9.72 6.89
N GLY A 185 5.51 -10.91 6.51
CA GLY A 185 4.28 -11.14 5.78
C GLY A 185 4.11 -12.60 5.42
N GLU A 186 2.89 -12.96 5.02
CA GLU A 186 2.55 -14.33 4.65
C GLU A 186 1.55 -14.38 3.48
N ILE A 187 1.54 -15.52 2.80
CA ILE A 187 0.53 -15.81 1.78
C ILE A 187 -0.60 -16.57 2.45
N LEU A 188 -1.83 -16.09 2.28
CA LEU A 188 -3.02 -16.88 2.60
C LEU A 188 -3.78 -17.23 1.33
N ALA A 189 -4.44 -18.37 1.34
CA ALA A 189 -5.21 -18.86 0.21
C ALA A 189 -6.42 -19.68 0.60
N ILE A 190 -7.40 -19.66 -0.31
CA ILE A 190 -8.55 -20.56 -0.28
C ILE A 190 -8.35 -21.57 -1.39
N LYS A 191 -8.34 -22.86 -1.03
CA LYS A 191 -8.23 -23.98 -1.95
C LYS A 191 -9.54 -24.76 -2.04
N GLU A 192 -9.70 -25.54 -3.10
CA GLU A 192 -10.66 -26.64 -3.17
C GLU A 192 -10.07 -27.92 -2.60
N GLU A 193 -10.91 -28.94 -2.41
CA GLU A 193 -10.51 -30.30 -2.00
C GLU A 193 -9.45 -30.93 -2.90
N ASN A 194 -9.38 -30.53 -4.17
CA ASN A 194 -8.37 -30.99 -5.15
C ASN A 194 -7.09 -30.13 -5.14
N GLU A 195 -6.83 -29.37 -4.07
CA GLU A 195 -5.69 -28.44 -3.91
C GLU A 195 -5.66 -27.24 -4.86
N LYS A 196 -6.72 -27.03 -5.66
CA LYS A 196 -6.79 -25.91 -6.59
C LYS A 196 -7.03 -24.59 -5.86
N VAL A 197 -6.15 -23.62 -6.08
CA VAL A 197 -6.28 -22.26 -5.53
C VAL A 197 -7.44 -21.51 -6.18
N LEU A 198 -8.34 -20.97 -5.36
CA LEU A 198 -9.48 -20.14 -5.77
C LEU A 198 -9.22 -18.64 -5.55
N ALA A 199 -8.58 -18.31 -4.44
CA ALA A 199 -8.19 -16.96 -4.08
C ALA A 199 -6.90 -17.01 -3.26
N THR A 200 -6.07 -15.97 -3.41
CA THR A 200 -4.89 -15.80 -2.57
C THR A 200 -4.59 -14.32 -2.39
N SER A 201 -4.02 -13.95 -1.25
CA SER A 201 -3.44 -12.64 -1.01
C SER A 201 -2.16 -12.74 -0.20
N PHE A 202 -1.25 -11.80 -0.43
CA PHE A 202 -0.10 -11.59 0.43
C PHE A 202 -0.44 -10.50 1.45
N PHE A 203 -0.22 -10.84 2.71
CA PHE A 203 -0.41 -9.96 3.85
C PHE A 203 0.93 -9.45 4.33
N VAL A 204 1.08 -8.13 4.47
CA VAL A 204 2.27 -7.51 5.06
C VAL A 204 1.97 -7.18 6.51
N PHE A 205 2.91 -7.50 7.40
CA PHE A 205 2.84 -7.13 8.81
C PHE A 205 3.51 -5.78 9.00
N ASP A 206 2.74 -4.84 9.52
CA ASP A 206 3.20 -3.52 9.92
C ASP A 206 2.96 -3.36 11.42
N LYS A 207 3.53 -2.34 12.06
CA LYS A 207 3.66 -2.27 13.53
C LYS A 207 2.37 -2.56 14.30
N PHE A 208 1.23 -2.02 13.84
CA PHE A 208 -0.08 -2.23 14.47
C PHE A 208 -1.14 -2.77 13.50
N SER A 209 -0.76 -2.99 12.25
CA SER A 209 -1.71 -3.34 11.20
C SER A 209 -1.23 -4.50 10.37
N VAL A 210 -2.17 -5.34 9.97
CA VAL A 210 -1.97 -6.30 8.89
C VAL A 210 -2.55 -5.70 7.61
N ILE A 211 -1.75 -5.71 6.55
CA ILE A 211 -2.06 -5.05 5.29
C ILE A 211 -2.38 -6.12 4.24
N ASP A 212 -3.60 -6.13 3.70
CA ASP A 212 -3.97 -6.89 2.50
C ASP A 212 -3.30 -6.26 1.28
N PHE A 213 -2.05 -6.64 1.03
CA PHE A 213 -1.20 -5.92 0.10
C PHE A 213 -1.61 -6.18 -1.35
N LYS A 214 -1.58 -7.45 -1.78
CA LYS A 214 -1.90 -7.86 -3.15
C LYS A 214 -2.47 -9.27 -3.19
N GLY A 215 -3.69 -9.37 -3.71
CA GLY A 215 -4.34 -10.64 -3.96
C GLY A 215 -4.95 -10.77 -5.35
N ALA A 216 -5.41 -11.98 -5.65
CA ALA A 216 -6.17 -12.30 -6.84
C ALA A 216 -7.21 -13.38 -6.54
N VAL A 217 -8.21 -13.46 -7.40
CA VAL A 217 -9.26 -14.47 -7.33
C VAL A 217 -9.56 -14.99 -8.73
N SER A 218 -9.64 -16.31 -8.87
CA SER A 218 -9.94 -16.95 -10.15
C SER A 218 -11.40 -16.72 -10.56
N SER A 219 -11.73 -17.00 -11.82
CA SER A 219 -13.11 -16.93 -12.30
C SER A 219 -14.06 -17.84 -11.51
N GLU A 220 -13.59 -19.03 -11.13
CA GLU A 220 -14.31 -19.96 -10.25
C GLU A 220 -14.38 -19.45 -8.81
N GLY A 221 -13.27 -18.96 -8.26
CA GLY A 221 -13.24 -18.37 -6.92
C GLY A 221 -14.22 -17.21 -6.77
N LYS A 222 -14.44 -16.41 -7.83
CA LYS A 222 -15.47 -15.35 -7.82
C LYS A 222 -16.87 -15.92 -7.65
N LYS A 223 -17.21 -17.01 -8.34
CA LYS A 223 -18.52 -17.68 -8.22
C LYS A 223 -18.72 -18.25 -6.81
N LYS A 224 -17.64 -18.72 -6.19
CA LYS A 224 -17.63 -19.31 -4.84
C LYS A 224 -17.38 -18.30 -3.71
N SER A 225 -17.33 -17.00 -4.00
CA SER A 225 -17.01 -15.96 -3.02
C SER A 225 -15.67 -16.17 -2.28
N ALA A 226 -14.71 -16.84 -2.92
CA ALA A 226 -13.45 -17.26 -2.28
C ALA A 226 -12.64 -16.09 -1.70
N MET A 227 -12.62 -14.92 -2.35
CA MET A 227 -11.95 -13.74 -1.79
C MET A 227 -12.68 -13.17 -0.56
N VAL A 228 -14.01 -13.30 -0.50
CA VAL A 228 -14.76 -12.91 0.70
C VAL A 228 -14.40 -13.84 1.86
N ILE A 229 -14.38 -15.15 1.60
CA ILE A 229 -14.01 -16.16 2.60
C ILE A 229 -12.57 -15.92 3.06
N LEU A 230 -11.63 -15.65 2.15
CA LEU A 230 -10.25 -15.32 2.47
C LEU A 230 -10.15 -14.16 3.45
N HIS A 231 -10.89 -13.06 3.23
CA HIS A 231 -10.88 -11.93 4.16
C HIS A 231 -11.53 -12.24 5.50
N ILE A 232 -12.63 -13.01 5.53
CA ILE A 232 -13.26 -13.43 6.80
C ILE A 232 -12.25 -14.22 7.64
N GLU A 233 -11.62 -15.23 7.03
CA GLU A 233 -10.66 -16.08 7.72
C GLU A 233 -9.37 -15.34 8.08
N ALA A 234 -8.91 -14.40 7.24
CA ALA A 234 -7.79 -13.52 7.58
C ALA A 234 -8.12 -12.59 8.75
N ILE A 235 -9.32 -12.00 8.79
CA ILE A 235 -9.77 -11.16 9.91
C ILE A 235 -9.77 -11.98 11.22
N LYS A 236 -10.31 -13.21 11.20
CA LYS A 236 -10.24 -14.12 12.36
C LYS A 236 -8.81 -14.42 12.77
N ARG A 237 -7.96 -14.75 11.81
CA ARG A 237 -6.56 -15.10 12.02
C ARG A 237 -5.80 -13.99 12.72
N TYR A 238 -5.98 -12.75 12.26
CA TYR A 238 -5.21 -11.60 12.73
C TYR A 238 -5.84 -10.85 13.91
N HIS A 239 -7.08 -11.19 14.28
CA HIS A 239 -7.70 -10.70 15.51
C HIS A 239 -6.85 -11.07 16.73
N GLY A 240 -6.70 -10.14 17.67
CA GLY A 240 -5.83 -10.28 18.83
C GLY A 240 -4.32 -10.17 18.55
N GLN A 241 -3.89 -10.16 17.28
CA GLN A 241 -2.48 -9.98 16.89
C GLN A 241 -2.19 -8.55 16.41
N PHE A 242 -3.14 -7.97 15.68
CA PHE A 242 -3.04 -6.61 15.14
C PHE A 242 -4.23 -5.78 15.59
N LYS A 243 -4.07 -4.45 15.61
CA LYS A 243 -5.14 -3.50 15.93
C LYS A 243 -5.97 -3.12 14.71
N VAL A 244 -5.39 -3.27 13.52
CA VAL A 244 -6.00 -2.78 12.29
C VAL A 244 -5.81 -3.80 11.18
N TYR A 245 -6.89 -4.06 10.46
CA TYR A 245 -6.85 -4.73 9.17
C TYR A 245 -6.93 -3.64 8.09
N ASP A 246 -5.83 -3.40 7.39
CA ASP A 246 -5.75 -2.41 6.32
C ASP A 246 -5.94 -3.09 4.96
N PHE A 247 -6.93 -2.65 4.20
CA PHE A 247 -7.19 -3.19 2.86
C PHE A 247 -6.22 -2.63 1.79
N HIS A 248 -5.20 -1.84 2.16
CA HIS A 248 -4.14 -1.18 1.37
C HIS A 248 -4.61 -0.27 0.23
N GLY A 249 -5.90 -0.30 -0.14
CA GLY A 249 -6.57 0.66 -1.00
C GLY A 249 -7.69 0.11 -1.88
N SER A 250 -8.66 0.96 -2.18
CA SER A 250 -8.52 1.86 -3.33
C SER A 250 -9.40 3.10 -3.18
N ASN A 251 -8.99 4.19 -3.81
CA ASN A 251 -9.91 5.30 -4.11
C ASN A 251 -10.98 4.91 -5.15
N SER A 252 -10.96 3.67 -5.67
CA SER A 252 -11.97 3.20 -6.61
C SER A 252 -13.24 2.79 -5.88
N SER A 253 -14.37 3.30 -6.35
CA SER A 253 -15.69 3.06 -5.76
C SER A 253 -15.99 1.58 -5.55
N GLY A 254 -15.57 0.73 -6.51
CA GLY A 254 -15.78 -0.72 -6.47
C GLY A 254 -15.08 -1.43 -5.31
N ARG A 255 -13.76 -1.25 -5.13
CA ARG A 255 -13.08 -1.93 -4.00
C ARG A 255 -13.43 -1.27 -2.68
N GLY A 256 -13.61 0.05 -2.65
CA GLY A 256 -14.09 0.72 -1.45
C GLY A 256 -15.46 0.18 -1.00
N HIS A 257 -16.39 -0.05 -1.92
CA HIS A 257 -17.67 -0.70 -1.59
C HIS A 257 -17.47 -2.13 -1.09
N PHE A 258 -16.59 -2.92 -1.71
CA PHE A 258 -16.27 -4.27 -1.26
C PHE A 258 -15.72 -4.30 0.17
N ASN A 259 -14.70 -3.49 0.48
CA ASN A 259 -14.05 -3.44 1.79
C ASN A 259 -15.04 -3.04 2.90
N ARG A 260 -15.92 -2.07 2.62
CA ARG A 260 -16.96 -1.64 3.57
C ARG A 260 -17.98 -2.74 3.89
N LYS A 261 -18.10 -3.81 3.09
CA LYS A 261 -18.99 -4.94 3.41
C LYS A 261 -18.54 -5.71 4.66
N PHE A 262 -17.28 -5.59 5.05
CA PHE A 262 -16.67 -6.16 6.25
C PHE A 262 -16.68 -5.19 7.45
N GLY A 263 -17.44 -4.08 7.38
CA GLY A 263 -17.47 -3.08 8.46
C GLY A 263 -16.29 -2.08 8.43
N ALA A 264 -15.41 -2.17 7.43
CA ALA A 264 -14.30 -1.23 7.28
C ALA A 264 -14.79 0.21 7.08
N LYS A 265 -14.07 1.18 7.64
CA LYS A 265 -14.34 2.62 7.51
C LYS A 265 -13.34 3.25 6.54
N ASN A 266 -13.75 4.35 5.90
CA ASN A 266 -12.84 5.11 5.06
C ASN A 266 -11.81 5.83 5.94
N GLU A 267 -10.54 5.70 5.61
CA GLU A 267 -9.49 6.61 6.08
C GLU A 267 -9.12 7.56 4.93
N ILE A 268 -9.03 8.84 5.26
CA ILE A 268 -8.73 9.89 4.30
C ILE A 268 -7.24 10.14 4.27
N TYR A 269 -6.71 10.27 3.05
CA TYR A 269 -5.37 10.76 2.79
C TYR A 269 -5.41 11.71 1.58
N TYR A 270 -4.32 12.42 1.32
CA TYR A 270 -4.31 13.52 0.36
C TYR A 270 -3.23 13.30 -0.69
N GLN A 271 -3.63 13.32 -1.96
CA GLN A 271 -2.72 13.34 -3.09
C GLN A 271 -2.32 14.79 -3.38
N TYR A 272 -1.03 15.06 -3.34
CA TYR A 272 -0.42 16.34 -3.70
C TYR A 272 0.21 16.21 -5.07
N THR A 273 -0.18 17.09 -5.99
CA THR A 273 0.39 17.15 -7.35
C THR A 273 0.85 18.57 -7.67
N ARG A 274 2.08 18.69 -8.19
CA ARG A 274 2.65 19.96 -8.66
C ARG A 274 3.21 19.77 -10.07
N ILE A 275 2.78 20.61 -11.00
CA ILE A 275 3.45 20.78 -12.30
C ILE A 275 3.59 22.29 -12.54
N ASN A 276 4.74 22.83 -12.14
CA ASN A 276 5.04 24.26 -12.13
C ASN A 276 5.84 24.68 -13.37
N TYR A 277 5.22 24.53 -14.53
CA TYR A 277 5.75 24.94 -15.83
C TYR A 277 4.67 25.65 -16.67
N PRO A 278 5.06 26.50 -17.64
CA PRO A 278 4.13 27.07 -18.62
C PRO A 278 3.26 26.00 -19.31
N LYS A 279 2.05 26.38 -19.72
CA LYS A 279 1.03 25.48 -20.31
C LYS A 279 1.54 24.48 -21.37
N PRO A 280 2.35 24.87 -22.38
CA PRO A 280 2.80 23.92 -23.40
C PRO A 280 3.72 22.82 -22.82
N ILE A 281 4.63 23.20 -21.92
CA ILE A 281 5.53 22.25 -21.24
C ILE A 281 4.73 21.35 -20.29
N LYS A 282 3.74 21.91 -19.59
CA LYS A 282 2.84 21.14 -18.70
C LYS A 282 2.08 20.05 -19.47
N TYR A 283 1.60 20.33 -20.68
CA TYR A 283 0.94 19.33 -21.52
C TYR A 283 1.89 18.19 -21.93
N LEU A 284 3.11 18.53 -22.35
CA LEU A 284 4.15 17.55 -22.67
C LEU A 284 4.49 16.66 -21.45
N ILE A 285 4.65 17.26 -20.27
CA ILE A 285 4.93 16.54 -19.02
C ILE A 285 3.81 15.55 -18.69
N ARG A 286 2.55 15.94 -18.77
CA ARG A 286 1.42 15.04 -18.49
C ARG A 286 1.44 13.79 -19.38
N LYS A 287 1.79 13.96 -20.66
CA LYS A 287 1.91 12.84 -21.61
C LYS A 287 3.10 11.91 -21.29
N LEU A 288 4.20 12.45 -20.77
CA LEU A 288 5.45 11.73 -20.53
C LEU A 288 5.53 11.01 -19.17
N TRP A 289 4.76 11.47 -18.17
CA TRP A 289 4.81 10.95 -16.79
C TRP A 289 3.48 10.36 -16.28
N SER A 290 2.38 10.43 -17.04
CA SER A 290 1.05 9.94 -16.62
C SER A 290 0.60 10.49 -15.25
N ILE A 291 0.88 11.78 -15.03
CA ILE A 291 0.49 12.60 -13.86
C ILE A 291 -0.73 13.44 -14.22
#